data_AF-A0A3E3DZC2-F1
#
_entry.id   AF-A0A3E3DZC2-F1
#
_cell.length_a   1.000
_cell.length_b   1.000
_cell.length_c   1.000
_cell.angle_alpha   90.00
_cell.angle_beta   90.00
_cell.angle_gamma   90.00
#
_symmetry.space_group_name_H-M   'P 1'
#
loop_
_entity.id
_entity.type
_entity.pdbx_description
1 polymer ?
#
loop_
_entity_poly.entity_id
_entity_poly.type
_entity_poly.pdbx_seq_one_letter_code
_entity_poly.pdbx_strand_id
1 'polypeptide(L)'
;MENQPKGKTLLKVVSILLIIGAVVTFILSLISILGGSAVAAGTDEVVGGLFILLGIVSLIMGILQLITGIVGVKNAGNTEKEAIKKCQIWGIVILMIAVINIAITLIINQFSITTLFSLLLPILFMVGVNMNKQSTEE
;
A
#
# COMPACT_ATOMS: atom_id res chain seq x y z
N MET A 1 2.07 4.26 -35.26
CA MET A 1 1.89 4.83 -33.91
C MET A 1 1.93 3.66 -32.97
N GLU A 2 3.00 3.55 -32.19
CA GLU A 2 3.30 2.41 -31.31
C GLU A 2 2.17 2.25 -30.28
N ASN A 3 1.45 1.14 -30.32
CA ASN A 3 0.35 0.83 -29.40
C ASN A 3 0.92 0.63 -27.99
N GLN A 4 1.05 1.72 -27.24
CA GLN A 4 1.35 1.68 -25.82
C GLN A 4 0.16 1.02 -25.11
N PRO A 5 0.37 0.01 -24.24
CA PRO A 5 -0.73 -0.63 -23.54
C PRO A 5 -1.49 0.42 -22.72
N LYS A 6 -2.82 0.46 -22.86
CA LYS A 6 -3.68 1.52 -22.28
C LYS A 6 -3.51 1.66 -20.76
N GLY A 7 -3.10 0.59 -20.09
CA GLY A 7 -2.84 0.55 -18.65
C GLY A 7 -1.51 1.17 -18.19
N LYS A 8 -0.55 1.46 -19.07
CA LYS A 8 0.81 1.92 -18.68
C LYS A 8 0.81 3.19 -17.84
N THR A 9 0.07 4.21 -18.28
CA THR A 9 0.03 5.51 -17.60
C THR A 9 -0.65 5.40 -16.24
N LEU A 10 -1.75 4.64 -16.16
CA LEU A 10 -2.44 4.38 -14.90
C LEU A 10 -1.56 3.61 -13.92
N LEU A 11 -0.90 2.53 -14.36
CA LEU A 11 -0.01 1.75 -13.50
C LEU A 11 1.16 2.59 -12.99
N LYS A 12 1.73 3.46 -13.83
CA LYS A 12 2.80 4.39 -13.44
C LYS A 12 2.33 5.39 -12.39
N VAL A 13 1.19 6.03 -12.58
CA VAL A 13 0.63 7.01 -11.62
C VAL A 13 0.30 6.34 -10.29
N VAL A 14 -0.34 5.18 -10.31
CA VAL A 14 -0.73 4.49 -9.07
C VAL A 14 0.48 3.95 -8.32
N SER A 15 1.51 3.49 -9.03
CA SER A 15 2.74 3.02 -8.41
C SER A 15 3.53 4.17 -7.78
N ILE A 16 3.54 5.35 -8.40
CA ILE A 16 4.08 6.58 -7.79
C ILE A 16 3.27 6.96 -6.54
N LEU A 17 1.94 6.90 -6.60
CA LEU A 17 1.08 7.13 -5.42
C LEU A 17 1.37 6.16 -4.28
N LEU A 18 1.64 4.88 -4.57
CA LEU A 18 2.05 3.89 -3.56
C LEU A 18 3.40 4.22 -2.93
N ILE A 19 4.38 4.71 -3.70
CA ILE A 19 5.67 5.16 -3.17
C ILE A 19 5.48 6.35 -2.23
N ILE A 20 4.67 7.34 -2.62
CA ILE A 20 4.35 8.50 -1.78
C ILE A 20 3.66 8.03 -0.49
N GLY A 21 2.68 7.12 -0.61
CA GLY A 21 2.00 6.51 0.54
C GLY A 21 2.98 5.80 1.48
N ALA A 22 3.96 5.08 0.94
CA ALA A 22 4.98 4.41 1.74
C ALA A 22 5.85 5.41 2.53
N VAL A 23 6.21 6.55 1.94
CA VAL A 23 6.97 7.62 2.63
C VAL A 23 6.15 8.21 3.78
N VAL A 24 4.86 8.46 3.56
CA VAL A 24 3.95 8.94 4.62
C VAL A 24 3.86 7.93 5.76
N THR A 25 3.64 6.65 5.44
CA THR A 25 3.60 5.56 6.43
C THR A 25 4.93 5.45 7.20
N PHE A 26 6.06 5.66 6.52
CA PHE A 26 7.37 5.65 7.16
C PHE A 26 7.50 6.78 8.20
N ILE A 27 7.13 8.01 7.85
CA ILE A 27 7.14 9.15 8.78
C ILE A 27 6.21 8.88 9.98
N LEU A 28 4.99 8.40 9.72
CA LEU A 28 4.03 8.08 10.77
C LEU A 28 4.53 6.95 11.69
N SER A 29 5.22 5.94 11.15
CA SER A 29 5.78 4.84 11.94
C SER A 29 6.86 5.33 12.91
N LEU A 30 7.71 6.27 12.50
CA LEU A 30 8.72 6.88 13.38
C LEU A 30 8.07 7.69 14.50
N ILE A 31 7.01 8.44 14.18
CA ILE A 31 6.22 9.18 15.17
C ILE A 31 5.56 8.22 16.15
N SER A 32 4.99 7.10 15.68
CA SER A 32 4.39 6.09 16.56
C SER A 32 5.39 5.41 17.50
N ILE A 33 6.62 5.14 17.04
CA ILE A 33 7.68 4.57 17.89
C ILE A 33 8.12 5.59 18.95
N LEU A 34 8.41 6.83 18.55
CA LEU A 34 8.81 7.89 19.48
C LEU A 34 7.69 8.26 20.47
N GLY A 35 6.46 8.39 19.96
CA GLY A 35 5.27 8.64 20.76
C GLY A 35 4.95 7.50 21.71
N GLY A 36 5.07 6.25 21.25
CA GLY A 36 4.92 5.06 22.10
C GLY A 36 5.95 5.00 23.22
N SER A 37 7.19 5.43 22.96
CA SER A 37 8.26 5.55 23.97
C SER A 37 7.91 6.57 25.06
N ALA A 38 7.38 7.73 24.65
CA ALA A 38 6.95 8.78 25.58
C ALA A 38 5.76 8.34 26.43
N VAL A 39 4.79 7.63 25.84
CA VAL A 39 3.62 7.09 26.55
C VAL A 39 4.05 5.99 27.53
N ALA A 40 4.99 5.13 27.13
CA ALA A 40 5.53 4.08 27.98
C ALA A 40 6.23 4.66 29.22
N ALA A 41 6.99 5.73 29.05
CA ALA A 41 7.73 6.36 30.15
C ALA A 41 6.86 7.20 31.09
N GLY A 42 5.71 7.71 30.62
CA GLY A 42 4.94 8.73 31.35
C GLY A 42 3.53 8.34 31.78
N THR A 43 2.88 7.38 31.12
CA THR A 43 1.45 7.11 31.36
C THR A 43 1.18 5.64 31.62
N ASP A 44 1.56 4.77 30.69
CA ASP A 44 1.29 3.33 30.76
C ASP A 44 2.27 2.58 29.85
N GLU A 45 3.13 1.76 30.45
CA GLU A 45 4.14 0.95 29.75
C GLU A 45 3.51 -0.05 28.78
N VAL A 46 2.33 -0.59 29.09
CA VAL A 46 1.65 -1.58 28.25
C VAL A 46 1.11 -0.92 26.99
N VAL A 47 0.46 0.24 27.15
CA VAL A 47 -0.07 1.01 26.02
C VAL A 47 1.08 1.55 25.17
N GLY A 48 2.11 2.12 25.78
CA GLY A 48 3.29 2.61 25.06
C GLY A 48 4.04 1.51 24.31
N GLY A 49 4.21 0.34 24.92
CA GLY A 49 4.77 -0.84 24.27
C GLY A 49 3.95 -1.32 23.07
N LEU A 50 2.62 -1.25 23.14
CA LEU A 50 1.74 -1.57 22.01
C LEU A 50 1.93 -0.58 20.86
N PHE A 51 2.04 0.73 21.14
CA PHE A 51 2.31 1.74 20.11
C PHE A 51 3.65 1.53 19.41
N ILE A 52 4.69 1.15 20.14
CA ILE A 52 6.00 0.80 19.57
C ILE A 52 5.88 -0.43 18.66
N LEU A 53 5.20 -1.48 19.11
CA LEU A 53 4.99 -2.69 18.32
C LEU A 53 4.22 -2.40 17.02
N LEU A 54 3.13 -1.63 17.10
CA LEU A 54 2.36 -1.20 15.94
C LEU A 54 3.17 -0.30 15.00
N GLY A 55 4.05 0.53 15.54
CA GLY A 55 5.00 1.34 14.77
C GLY A 55 5.98 0.47 13.97
N ILE A 56 6.56 -0.57 14.58
CA ILE A 56 7.46 -1.51 13.90
C ILE A 56 6.71 -2.29 12.81
N VAL A 57 5.50 -2.77 13.09
CA VAL A 57 4.67 -3.44 12.07
C VAL A 57 4.36 -2.49 10.90
N SER A 58 4.04 -1.24 11.19
CA SER A 58 3.78 -0.21 10.16
C SER A 58 5.02 0.08 9.31
N LEU A 59 6.22 0.01 9.90
CA LEU A 59 7.49 0.15 9.18
C LEU A 59 7.67 -0.99 8.16
N ILE A 60 7.41 -2.23 8.57
CA ILE A 60 7.46 -3.42 7.68
C ILE A 60 6.46 -3.25 6.53
N MET A 61 5.24 -2.81 6.84
CA MET A 61 4.21 -2.54 5.84
C MET A 61 4.63 -1.45 4.85
N GLY A 62 5.26 -0.38 5.32
CA GLY A 62 5.82 0.68 4.48
C GLY A 62 6.85 0.15 3.48
N ILE A 63 7.73 -0.77 3.92
CA ILE A 63 8.72 -1.41 3.05
C ILE A 63 8.03 -2.25 1.96
N LEU A 64 7.01 -3.04 2.30
CA LEU A 64 6.24 -3.83 1.31
C LEU A 64 5.54 -2.93 0.29
N GLN A 65 5.00 -1.79 0.75
CA GLN A 65 4.34 -0.80 -0.09
C GLN A 65 5.33 -0.12 -1.05
N LEU A 66 6.54 0.16 -0.57
CA LEU A 66 7.64 0.71 -1.36
C LEU A 66 8.15 -0.28 -2.41
N ILE A 67 8.35 -1.56 -2.05
CA ILE A 67 8.72 -2.63 -2.99
C ILE A 67 7.65 -2.77 -4.08
N THR A 68 6.38 -2.81 -3.69
CA THR A 68 5.27 -2.92 -4.64
C THR A 68 5.20 -1.71 -5.57
N GLY A 69 5.41 -0.51 -5.05
CA GLY A 69 5.50 0.71 -5.84
C GLY A 69 6.66 0.69 -6.84
N ILE A 70 7.87 0.31 -6.42
CA ILE A 70 9.05 0.24 -7.31
C ILE A 70 8.86 -0.82 -8.39
N VAL A 71 8.38 -2.02 -8.03
CA VAL A 71 8.07 -3.09 -8.98
C VAL A 71 6.99 -2.63 -9.97
N GLY A 72 5.97 -1.92 -9.48
CA GLY A 72 4.91 -1.36 -10.30
C GLY A 72 5.39 -0.30 -11.30
N VAL A 73 6.26 0.64 -10.88
CA VAL A 73 6.87 1.63 -11.78
C VAL A 73 7.80 0.96 -12.79
N LYS A 74 8.63 0.01 -12.36
CA LYS A 74 9.59 -0.69 -13.24
C LYS A 74 8.89 -1.52 -14.31
N ASN A 75 7.74 -2.10 -13.99
CA ASN A 75 6.93 -2.88 -14.93
C ASN A 75 5.85 -2.03 -15.63
N ALA A 76 5.76 -0.72 -15.36
CA ALA A 76 4.80 0.15 -16.02
C ALA A 76 5.14 0.33 -17.50
N GLY A 77 4.46 -0.47 -18.34
CA GLY A 77 4.67 -0.53 -19.79
C GLY A 77 5.44 -1.75 -20.28
N ASN A 78 5.79 -2.68 -19.39
CA ASN A 78 6.31 -3.99 -19.78
C ASN A 78 5.14 -4.98 -19.89
N THR A 79 4.95 -5.57 -21.07
CA THR A 79 3.87 -6.54 -21.39
C THR A 79 4.30 -7.99 -21.14
N GLU A 80 5.46 -8.22 -20.52
CA GLU A 80 5.85 -9.56 -20.08
C GLU A 80 4.83 -10.12 -19.08
N LYS A 81 4.19 -11.24 -19.44
CA LYS A 81 3.15 -11.89 -18.62
C LYS A 81 3.63 -12.23 -17.20
N GLU A 82 4.91 -12.50 -16.99
CA GLU A 82 5.49 -12.74 -15.66
C GLU A 82 5.60 -11.46 -14.81
N ALA A 83 5.98 -10.36 -15.45
CA ALA A 83 6.11 -9.04 -14.84
C ALA A 83 4.74 -8.52 -14.37
N ILE A 84 3.70 -8.73 -15.18
CA ILE A 84 2.30 -8.43 -14.84
C ILE A 84 1.82 -9.34 -13.71
N LYS A 85 2.07 -10.66 -13.76
CA LYS A 85 1.70 -11.59 -12.68
C LYS A 85 2.34 -11.24 -11.34
N LYS A 86 3.63 -10.90 -11.33
CA LYS A 86 4.33 -10.47 -10.10
C LYS A 86 3.72 -9.19 -9.54
N CYS A 87 3.47 -8.19 -10.37
CA CYS A 87 2.79 -6.95 -9.98
C CYS A 87 1.39 -7.22 -9.41
N GLN A 88 0.64 -8.12 -10.04
CA GLN A 88 -0.71 -8.51 -9.62
C GLN A 88 -0.71 -9.23 -8.26
N ILE A 89 0.26 -10.12 -8.01
CA ILE A 89 0.41 -10.81 -6.71
C ILE A 89 0.70 -9.79 -5.60
N TRP A 90 1.67 -8.89 -5.82
CA TRP A 90 2.00 -7.85 -4.84
C TRP A 90 0.83 -6.87 -4.60
N GLY A 91 0.08 -6.52 -5.64
CA GLY A 91 -1.16 -5.74 -5.52
C GLY A 91 -2.24 -6.45 -4.71
N ILE A 92 -2.46 -7.75 -4.95
CA ILE A 92 -3.40 -8.58 -4.20
C ILE A 92 -3.02 -8.66 -2.72
N VAL A 93 -1.73 -8.80 -2.42
CA VAL A 93 -1.21 -8.81 -1.04
C VAL A 93 -1.57 -7.51 -0.34
N ILE A 94 -1.30 -6.36 -0.96
CA ILE A 94 -1.64 -5.05 -0.38
C ILE A 94 -3.15 -4.86 -0.25
N LEU A 95 -3.93 -5.36 -1.21
CA LEU A 95 -5.39 -5.27 -1.18
C LEU A 95 -5.99 -6.10 -0.03
N MET A 96 -5.51 -7.33 0.18
CA MET A 96 -5.89 -8.15 1.34
C MET A 96 -5.56 -7.44 2.66
N ILE A 97 -4.37 -6.84 2.76
CA ILE A 97 -3.96 -6.09 3.95
C ILE A 97 -4.88 -4.88 4.18
N ALA A 98 -5.27 -4.16 3.12
CA ALA A 98 -6.19 -3.03 3.23
C ALA A 98 -7.58 -3.48 3.73
N VAL A 99 -8.08 -4.61 3.26
CA VAL A 99 -9.35 -5.20 3.73
C VAL A 99 -9.28 -5.58 5.21
N ILE A 100 -8.17 -6.19 5.66
CA ILE A 100 -7.95 -6.52 7.07
C ILE A 100 -7.95 -5.24 7.92
N ASN A 101 -7.29 -4.17 7.47
CA ASN A 101 -7.28 -2.89 8.19
C ASN A 101 -8.68 -2.28 8.33
N ILE A 102 -9.52 -2.37 7.29
CA ILE A 102 -10.92 -1.93 7.35
C ILE A 102 -11.71 -2.77 8.36
N ALA A 103 -11.52 -4.09 8.37
CA ALA A 103 -12.18 -4.98 9.33
C ALA A 103 -11.80 -4.64 10.78
N ILE A 104 -10.52 -4.39 11.06
CA ILE A 104 -10.05 -3.95 12.38
C ILE A 104 -10.71 -2.60 12.74
N THR A 105 -10.74 -1.65 11.81
CA THR A 105 -11.32 -0.32 12.04
C THR A 105 -12.83 -0.37 12.33
N LEU A 106 -13.54 -1.32 11.72
CA LEU A 106 -14.95 -1.59 12.00
C LEU A 106 -15.15 -2.14 13.41
N ILE A 107 -14.30 -3.06 13.87
CA ILE A 107 -14.39 -3.65 15.22
C ILE A 107 -14.18 -2.60 16.31
N ILE A 108 -13.26 -1.66 16.10
CA ILE A 108 -13.00 -0.56 17.05
C ILE A 108 -13.99 0.61 16.91
N ASN A 109 -15.01 0.49 16.05
CA ASN A 109 -16.03 1.50 15.76
C ASN A 109 -15.46 2.89 15.37
N GLN A 110 -14.28 2.91 14.74
CA GLN A 110 -13.63 4.13 14.22
C GLN A 110 -13.80 4.24 12.69
N PHE A 111 -14.80 3.56 12.13
CA PHE A 111 -15.04 3.56 10.70
C PHE A 111 -15.45 4.96 10.23
N SER A 112 -14.71 5.50 9.27
CA SER A 112 -14.95 6.83 8.71
C SER A 112 -14.91 6.81 7.19
N ILE A 113 -15.48 7.82 6.55
CA ILE A 113 -15.41 7.98 5.08
C ILE A 113 -13.96 8.06 4.58
N THR A 114 -13.03 8.54 5.41
CA THR A 114 -11.59 8.56 5.13
C THR A 114 -10.98 7.16 5.02
N THR A 115 -11.53 6.16 5.72
CA THR A 115 -11.09 4.76 5.56
C THR A 115 -11.51 4.12 4.23
N LEU A 116 -12.44 4.71 3.47
CA LEU A 116 -12.68 4.24 2.09
C LEU A 116 -11.60 4.72 1.12
N PHE A 117 -10.99 5.89 1.37
CA PHE A 117 -9.91 6.41 0.53
C PHE A 117 -8.64 5.55 0.61
N SER A 118 -8.41 4.83 1.71
CA SER A 118 -7.29 3.89 1.82
C SER A 118 -7.45 2.67 0.90
N LEU A 119 -8.68 2.34 0.48
CA LEU A 119 -8.99 1.28 -0.48
C LEU A 119 -8.93 1.76 -1.94
N LEU A 120 -9.06 3.06 -2.16
CA LEU A 120 -9.05 3.66 -3.50
C LEU A 120 -7.74 3.37 -4.24
N LEU A 121 -6.58 3.53 -3.59
CA LEU A 121 -5.26 3.25 -4.18
C LEU A 121 -5.10 1.77 -4.58
N PRO A 122 -5.38 0.77 -3.71
CA PRO A 122 -5.36 -0.64 -4.06
C PRO A 122 -6.28 -1.00 -5.23
N ILE A 123 -7.50 -0.46 -5.26
CA ILE A 123 -8.46 -0.71 -6.35
C ILE A 123 -7.93 -0.13 -7.66
N LEU A 124 -7.42 1.11 -7.66
CA LEU A 124 -6.80 1.73 -8.83
C LEU A 124 -5.59 0.94 -9.32
N PHE A 125 -4.80 0.36 -8.41
CA PHE A 125 -3.64 -0.47 -8.78
C PHE A 125 -4.09 -1.75 -9.48
N MET A 126 -5.12 -2.41 -8.94
CA MET A 126 -5.69 -3.62 -9.52
C MET A 126 -6.31 -3.37 -10.91
N VAL A 127 -7.01 -2.23 -11.07
CA VAL A 127 -7.53 -1.79 -12.38
C VAL A 127 -6.40 -1.51 -13.37
N GLY A 128 -5.35 -0.81 -12.95
CA GLY A 128 -4.17 -0.55 -13.77
C GLY A 128 -3.49 -1.84 -14.27
N VAL A 129 -3.40 -2.86 -13.40
CA VAL A 129 -2.87 -4.19 -13.76
C VAL A 129 -3.79 -4.92 -14.74
N ASN A 130 -5.10 -4.93 -14.50
CA ASN A 130 -6.05 -5.64 -15.36
C ASN A 130 -6.13 -5.02 -16.77
N MET A 131 -6.06 -3.68 -16.87
CA MET A 131 -6.01 -2.98 -18.16
C MET A 131 -4.71 -3.27 -18.91
N ASN A 132 -3.59 -3.41 -18.22
CA ASN A 132 -2.31 -3.79 -18.84
C ASN A 132 -2.33 -5.24 -19.35
N LYS A 133 -3.04 -6.13 -18.64
CA LYS A 133 -3.25 -7.53 -19.04
C LYS A 133 -4.12 -7.65 -20.29
N GLN A 134 -5.23 -6.90 -20.38
CA GLN A 134 -6.11 -6.87 -21.56
C GLN A 134 -5.39 -6.35 -22.80
N SER A 135 -4.54 -5.31 -22.69
CA SER A 135 -3.74 -4.80 -23.81
C SER A 135 -2.61 -5.75 -24.27
N THR A 136 -2.38 -6.87 -23.56
CA THR A 136 -1.43 -7.91 -23.96
C THR A 136 -2.15 -9.13 -24.56
N GLU A 137 -3.48 -9.18 -24.46
CA GLU A 137 -4.33 -10.25 -24.99
C GLU A 137 -5.06 -9.84 -26.30
N GLU A 138 -5.08 -8.55 -26.64
CA GLU A 138 -5.37 -8.01 -27.99
C GLU A 138 -4.09 -7.94 -28.85
#